data_AF-A0A2E0QSF1-F1
#
_entry.id   AF-A0A2E0QSF1-F1
#
_cell.length_a   1.000
_cell.length_b   1.000
_cell.length_c   1.000
_cell.angle_alpha   90.00
_cell.angle_beta   90.00
_cell.angle_gamma   90.00
#
_symmetry.space_group_name_H-M   'P 1'
#
loop_
_entity.id
_entity.type
_entity.pdbx_description
1 polymer ?
#
loop_
_entity_poly.entity_id
_entity_poly.type
_entity_poly.pdbx_seq_one_letter_code
_entity_poly.pdbx_strand_id
1 'polypeptide(L)' 'MEIVKNVGNFVAFPASPRNIINEGADNYNGLTKREYFASQALCGILASGSDASSEVVARQAIAHANALVEALSEFED' A
#
# COMPACT_ATOMS: atom_id res chain seq x y z
N MET A 1 10.95 25.37 7.34
CA MET A 1 11.22 23.98 7.75
C MET A 1 9.97 23.20 7.40
N GLU A 2 9.89 22.66 6.19
CA GLU A 2 8.75 21.84 5.79
C GLU A 2 8.83 20.51 6.53
N ILE A 3 7.78 20.21 7.29
CA ILE A 3 7.56 18.87 7.80
C ILE A 3 7.10 18.06 6.59
N VAL A 4 8.03 17.38 5.92
CA VAL A 4 7.69 16.38 4.91
C VAL A 4 6.90 15.30 5.65
N LYS A 5 5.56 15.36 5.55
CA LYS A 5 4.69 14.31 6.08
C LYS A 5 5.08 13.04 5.31
N ASN A 6 5.77 12.10 5.95
CA ASN A 6 6.10 10.81 5.33
C ASN A 6 4.83 9.94 5.34
N VAL A 7 3.85 10.31 4.50
CA VAL A 7 2.49 9.77 4.51
C VAL A 7 2.48 8.26 4.26
N GLY A 8 3.45 7.76 3.50
CA GLY A 8 3.59 6.34 3.18
C GLY A 8 3.97 5.45 4.36
N ASN A 9 4.50 6.01 5.45
CA ASN A 9 4.93 5.25 6.63
C ASN A 9 3.84 5.14 7.71
N PHE A 10 2.70 5.82 7.53
CA PHE A 10 1.55 5.60 8.40
C PHE A 10 0.88 4.27 8.05
N VAL A 11 0.36 3.58 9.06
CA VAL A 11 -0.46 2.37 8.89
C VAL A 11 -1.69 2.71 8.05
N ALA A 12 -1.98 1.88 7.05
CA ALA A 12 -3.20 1.98 6.24
C ALA A 12 -4.43 1.70 7.10
N PHE A 13 -4.31 0.69 7.96
CA PHE A 13 -5.32 0.26 8.91
C PHE A 13 -4.66 0.08 10.28
N PRO A 14 -4.89 1.00 11.24
CA PRO A 14 -4.38 0.83 12.59
C PRO A 14 -5.07 -0.39 13.23
N ALA A 15 -4.26 -1.34 13.72
CA ALA A 15 -4.78 -2.51 14.41
C ALA A 15 -5.57 -2.04 15.66
N SER A 16 -6.87 -2.31 15.68
CA SER A 16 -7.67 -2.09 16.89
C SER A 16 -7.27 -3.13 17.93
N PRO A 17 -6.99 -2.75 19.20
CA PRO A 17 -6.68 -3.72 20.25
C PRO A 17 -7.83 -4.71 20.56
N ARG A 18 -9.01 -4.56 19.92
CA ARG A 18 -10.20 -5.40 20.13
C ARG A 18 -10.63 -6.25 18.93
N ASN A 19 -9.94 -6.19 17.78
CA ASN A 19 -10.33 -6.97 16.60
C ASN A 19 -9.47 -8.23 16.46
N ILE A 20 -9.76 -9.24 17.27
CA ILE A 20 -9.27 -10.63 17.08
C ILE A 20 -10.37 -11.48 16.41
N ILE A 21 -11.46 -10.86 15.94
CA ILE A 21 -12.67 -11.58 15.53
C ILE A 21 -13.30 -10.94 14.28
N ASN A 22 -12.53 -10.78 13.20
CA ASN A 22 -13.12 -10.60 11.88
C ASN A 22 -12.14 -11.12 10.82
N GLU A 23 -12.31 -12.39 10.45
CA GLU A 23 -11.44 -13.18 9.55
C GLU A 23 -11.15 -12.56 8.17
N GLY A 24 -11.78 -11.43 7.82
CA GLY A 24 -11.51 -10.66 6.60
C GLY A 24 -10.76 -9.34 6.78
N ALA A 25 -10.80 -8.71 7.96
CA ALA A 25 -10.15 -7.41 8.22
C ALA A 25 -8.72 -7.56 8.76
N ASP A 26 -8.38 -8.74 9.28
CA ASP A 26 -7.11 -9.01 9.94
C ASP A 26 -5.92 -9.13 8.98
N ASN A 27 -6.18 -9.34 7.68
CA ASN A 27 -5.12 -9.52 6.67
C ASN A 27 -4.37 -8.23 6.31
N TYR A 28 -4.89 -7.05 6.69
CA TYR A 28 -4.31 -5.75 6.36
C TYR A 28 -3.91 -4.93 7.60
N ASN A 29 -4.16 -5.44 8.80
CA ASN A 29 -3.80 -4.78 10.05
C ASN A 29 -2.28 -4.66 10.16
N GLY A 30 -1.79 -3.45 10.45
CA GLY A 30 -0.35 -3.19 10.63
C GLY A 30 0.46 -2.94 9.36
N LEU A 31 -0.14 -3.10 8.17
CA LEU A 31 0.51 -2.69 6.92
C LEU A 31 0.57 -1.16 6.84
N THR A 32 1.70 -0.62 6.40
CA THR A 32 1.80 0.77 5.99
C THR A 32 0.95 1.06 4.76
N LYS A 33 0.56 2.32 4.53
CA LYS A 33 -0.14 2.75 3.30
C LYS A 33 0.60 2.29 2.05
N ARG A 34 1.94 2.37 2.05
CA ARG A 34 2.77 1.90 0.94
C ARG A 34 2.65 0.40 0.72
N GLU A 35 2.75 -0.42 1.77
CA GLU A 35 2.66 -1.88 1.65
C GLU A 35 1.28 -2.34 1.21
N TYR A 36 0.22 -1.71 1.77
CA TYR A 36 -1.15 -1.97 1.35
C TYR A 36 -1.33 -1.68 -0.14
N PHE A 37 -0.96 -0.49 -0.62
CA PHE A 37 -1.11 -0.16 -2.04
C PHE A 37 -0.20 -0.98 -2.95
N ALA A 38 1.01 -1.33 -2.50
CA ALA A 38 1.89 -2.21 -3.26
C ALA A 38 1.28 -3.60 -3.42
N SER A 39 0.64 -4.16 -2.39
CA SER A 39 -0.06 -5.44 -2.50
C SER A 39 -1.23 -5.38 -3.49
N GLN A 40 -2.01 -4.29 -3.50
CA GLN A 40 -3.13 -4.13 -4.43
C GLN A 40 -2.63 -3.96 -5.88
N ALA A 41 -1.57 -3.17 -6.08
CA ALA A 41 -0.94 -3.00 -7.39
C ALA A 41 -0.37 -4.33 -7.92
N LEU A 42 0.25 -5.12 -7.04
CA LEU A 42 0.77 -6.45 -7.36
C LEU A 42 -0.37 -7.38 -7.83
N CYS A 43 -1.48 -7.44 -7.09
CA CYS A 43 -2.66 -8.20 -7.49
C CYS A 43 -3.19 -7.77 -8.86
N GLY A 44 -3.27 -6.46 -9.12
CA GLY A 44 -3.70 -5.93 -10.42
C GLY A 44 -2.78 -6.33 -11.59
N ILE A 45 -1.46 -6.21 -11.40
CA ILE A 45 -0.47 -6.58 -12.43
C ILE A 45 -0.48 -8.08 -12.72
N LEU A 46 -0.66 -8.93 -11.70
CA LEU A 46 -0.76 -10.37 -11.89
C LEU A 46 -2.07 -10.75 -12.58
N ALA A 47 -3.18 -10.11 -12.21
CA ALA A 47 -4.49 -10.34 -12.83
C ALA A 47 -4.55 -9.87 -14.29
N SER A 48 -3.73 -8.89 -14.69
CA SER A 48 -3.64 -8.45 -16.09
C SER A 48 -2.90 -9.43 -17.00
N GLY A 49 -2.38 -10.54 -16.48
CA GLY A 49 -1.64 -11.54 -17.25
C GLY A 49 -0.24 -11.09 -17.64
N SER A 50 0.45 -10.33 -16.77
CA SER A 50 1.82 -9.89 -17.03
C SER A 50 2.78 -11.08 -17.19
N ASP A 51 3.51 -11.13 -18.30
CA ASP A 51 4.59 -12.09 -18.56
C ASP A 51 5.96 -11.62 -18.02
N ALA A 52 6.00 -10.47 -17.34
CA ALA A 52 7.24 -9.94 -16.78
C ALA A 52 7.76 -10.82 -15.64
N SER A 53 9.07 -10.78 -15.40
CA SER A 53 9.66 -11.51 -14.26
C SER A 53 9.09 -11.01 -12.93
N SER A 54 9.07 -11.88 -11.92
CA SER A 54 8.56 -11.54 -10.59
C SER A 54 9.27 -10.33 -9.98
N GLU A 55 10.56 -10.13 -10.26
CA GLU A 55 11.30 -8.95 -9.81
C GLU A 55 10.76 -7.66 -10.45
N VAL A 56 10.51 -7.68 -11.76
CA VAL A 56 9.98 -6.52 -12.49
C VAL A 56 8.58 -6.17 -11.98
N VAL A 57 7.73 -7.19 -11.81
CA VAL A 57 6.37 -7.02 -11.29
C VAL A 57 6.40 -6.41 -9.87
N ALA A 58 7.29 -6.89 -9.00
CA ALA A 58 7.44 -6.33 -7.65
C ALA A 58 7.89 -4.86 -7.67
N ARG A 59 8.86 -4.49 -8.52
CA ARG A 59 9.31 -3.10 -8.68
C ARG A 59 8.19 -2.19 -9.20
N GLN A 60 7.42 -2.66 -10.18
CA GLN A 60 6.27 -1.91 -10.72
C GLN A 60 5.20 -1.67 -9.66
N ALA A 61 4.85 -2.70 -8.88
CA ALA A 61 3.89 -2.57 -7.80
C ALA A 61 4.29 -1.52 -6.75
N ILE A 62 5.57 -1.50 -6.35
CA ILE A 62 6.13 -0.48 -5.44
C ILE A 62 6.08 0.91 -6.08
N ALA A 63 6.41 1.03 -7.37
CA ALA A 63 6.38 2.32 -8.08
C ALA A 63 4.95 2.90 -8.13
N HIS A 64 3.94 2.08 -8.43
CA HIS A 64 2.54 2.50 -8.41
C HIS A 64 2.08 2.90 -7.00
N ALA A 65 2.49 2.15 -5.97
CA ALA A 65 2.16 2.49 -4.59
C ALA A 65 2.76 3.85 -4.18
N ASN A 66 4.01 4.13 -4.56
CA ASN A 66 4.65 5.42 -4.27
C ASN A 66 3.95 6.57 -4.98
N ALA A 67 3.64 6.43 -6.28
CA ALA A 67 2.94 7.45 -7.04
C ALA A 67 1.56 7.78 -6.45
N LEU A 68 0.84 6.76 -5.95
CA LEU A 68 -0.45 6.96 -5.29
C LEU A 68 -0.31 7.69 -3.93
N VAL A 69 0.67 7.30 -3.13
CA VAL A 69 0.94 7.97 -1.84
C VAL A 69 1.30 9.45 -2.06
N GLU A 70 2.12 9.74 -3.06
CA GLU A 70 2.50 11.11 -3.43
C GLU A 70 1.27 11.91 -3.85
N ALA A 71 0.48 11.41 -4.81
CA ALA A 71 -0.73 12.07 -5.26
C ALA A 71 -1.70 12.36 -4.10
N LEU A 72 -1.92 11.40 -3.21
CA LEU A 72 -2.80 11.60 -2.04
C LEU A 72 -2.27 12.65 -1.07
N SER A 73 -0.95 12.80 -0.96
CA SER A 73 -0.35 13.81 -0.09
C SER A 73 -0.58 15.23 -0.62
N GLU A 74 -0.62 15.40 -1.95
CA GLU A 74 -0.94 16.67 -2.60
C GLU A 74 -2.43 17.09 -2.45
N PHE A 75 -3.33 16.12 -2.20
CA PHE A 75 -4.77 16.39 -2.00
C PHE A 75 -5.14 16.73 -0.54
N GLU A 76 -4.23 16.56 0.42
CA GLU A 76 -4.47 16.82 1.85
C GLU A 76 -4.02 18.23 2.32
N ASP A 77 -3.69 19.13 1.38
CA ASP A 77 -3.39 20.56 1.61
C ASP A 77 -4.58 21.47 1.23
#